data_AF-A0A816RW56-F1
#
_entry.id   AF-A0A816RW56-F1
#
_cell.length_a   1.000
_cell.length_b   1.000
_cell.length_c   1.000
_cell.angle_alpha   90.00
_cell.angle_beta   90.00
_cell.angle_gamma   90.00
#
_symmetry.space_group_name_H-M   'P 1'
#
loop_
_entity.id
_entity.type
_entity.pdbx_description
1 polymer ?
#
loop_
_entity_poly.entity_id
_entity_poly.type
_entity_poly.pdbx_seq_one_letter_code
_entity_poly.pdbx_strand_id
1 'polypeptide(L)'
;MCVGCPTPKGLFAWSEKCSAPKTTEFCGGRNKGKTVKYYKIVGVVHFNGPYVNDGQGPVSVNECKAKCDHDCKCLGYFYKEKDKKCLVAPLLGTLIKDANTSFIGYIKY
;
A
#
# COMPACT_ATOMS: atom_id res chain seq x y z
N MET A 1 -4.49 -16.44 14.05
CA MET A 1 -4.43 -16.77 12.60
C MET A 1 -3.10 -16.26 12.08
N CYS A 2 -2.25 -17.13 11.55
CA CYS A 2 -0.94 -16.72 11.05
C CYS A 2 -1.07 -16.21 9.61
N VAL A 3 -0.43 -15.08 9.30
CA VAL A 3 -0.32 -14.56 7.93
C VAL A 3 1.13 -14.18 7.63
N GLY A 4 1.53 -14.23 6.36
CA GLY A 4 2.86 -13.78 5.93
C GLY A 4 2.94 -12.25 5.96
N CYS A 5 3.96 -11.69 6.62
CA CYS A 5 4.11 -10.24 6.75
C CYS A 5 5.03 -9.66 5.69
N PRO A 6 4.54 -8.81 4.78
CA PRO A 6 5.44 -8.03 3.96
C PRO A 6 6.10 -6.95 4.82
N THR A 7 7.44 -6.92 4.80
CA THR A 7 8.26 -5.94 5.50
C THR A 7 9.18 -5.22 4.51
N PRO A 8 9.84 -4.12 4.92
CA PRO A 8 10.88 -3.51 4.10
C PRO A 8 12.03 -4.46 3.73
N LYS A 9 12.21 -5.57 4.47
CA LYS A 9 13.22 -6.61 4.21
C LYS A 9 12.68 -7.79 3.39
N GLY A 10 11.46 -7.69 2.88
CA GLY A 10 10.76 -8.76 2.15
C GLY A 10 9.66 -9.44 2.96
N LEU A 11 9.13 -10.54 2.42
CA LEU A 11 8.08 -11.31 3.05
C LEU A 11 8.67 -12.15 4.20
N PHE A 12 8.31 -11.79 5.42
CA PHE A 12 8.62 -12.58 6.61
C PHE A 12 7.63 -13.75 6.74
N ALA A 13 8.08 -14.84 7.36
CA ALA A 13 7.30 -16.05 7.59
C ALA A 13 6.00 -15.79 8.38
N TRP A 14 5.15 -16.81 8.44
CA TRP A 14 3.87 -16.81 9.14
C TRP A 14 4.00 -16.29 10.57
N SER A 15 3.28 -15.21 10.89
CA SER A 15 3.29 -14.59 12.22
C SER A 15 1.89 -14.27 12.68
N GLU A 16 1.61 -14.50 13.97
CA GLU A 16 0.37 -14.09 14.64
C GLU A 16 0.38 -12.60 15.02
N LYS A 17 1.57 -11.99 15.04
CA LYS A 17 1.76 -10.56 15.36
C LYS A 17 1.68 -9.68 14.12
N CYS A 18 1.44 -10.28 12.95
CA CYS A 18 1.31 -9.56 11.71
C CYS A 18 0.10 -8.64 11.75
N SER A 19 0.33 -7.33 11.62
CA SER A 19 -0.75 -6.37 11.57
C SER A 19 -0.42 -5.25 10.59
N ALA A 20 -1.46 -4.75 9.92
CA ALA A 20 -1.33 -3.54 9.12
C ALA A 20 -0.98 -2.35 10.03
N PRO A 21 -0.22 -1.37 9.52
CA PRO A 21 0.02 -0.14 10.25
C PRO A 21 -1.30 0.55 10.59
N LYS A 22 -1.34 1.29 11.70
CA LYS A 22 -2.58 1.91 12.19
C LYS A 22 -2.72 3.29 11.55
N THR A 23 -3.93 3.64 11.11
CA THR A 23 -4.21 4.95 10.50
C THR A 23 -3.85 6.12 11.42
N THR A 24 -4.01 5.93 12.73
CA THR A 24 -3.65 6.92 13.76
C THR A 24 -2.16 7.24 13.83
N GLU A 25 -1.29 6.42 13.25
CA GLU A 25 0.18 6.61 13.29
C GLU A 25 0.63 7.76 12.39
N PHE A 26 -0.11 8.09 11.32
CA PHE A 26 0.41 8.96 10.25
C PHE A 26 -0.17 10.38 10.23
N CYS A 27 -1.27 10.64 10.95
CA CYS A 27 -1.95 11.93 10.89
C CYS A 27 -2.23 12.59 12.25
N GLY A 28 -1.81 11.97 13.36
CA GLY A 28 -2.14 12.43 14.70
C GLY A 28 -0.94 12.63 15.63
N GLY A 29 -1.13 13.47 16.64
CA GLY A 29 -0.22 13.63 17.77
C GLY A 29 1.22 13.96 17.39
N ARG A 30 2.18 13.18 17.92
CA ARG A 30 3.63 13.37 17.74
C ARG A 30 4.13 13.16 16.30
N ASN A 31 3.27 12.72 15.39
CA ASN A 31 3.63 12.42 13.99
C ASN A 31 3.04 13.43 13.00
N LYS A 32 2.32 14.45 13.48
CA LYS A 32 1.82 15.55 12.64
C LYS A 32 3.00 16.28 11.99
N GLY A 33 3.02 16.31 10.66
CA GLY A 33 4.08 16.98 9.88
C GLY A 33 5.36 16.16 9.66
N LYS A 34 5.43 14.91 10.13
CA LYS A 34 6.55 14.01 9.81
C LYS A 34 6.37 13.41 8.42
N THR A 35 7.48 13.26 7.71
CA THR A 35 7.50 12.56 6.42
C THR A 35 7.20 11.08 6.62
N VAL A 36 6.11 10.61 6.02
CA VAL A 36 5.73 9.20 6.02
C VAL A 36 6.64 8.41 5.09
N LYS A 37 7.18 7.30 5.58
CA LYS A 37 8.01 6.39 4.78
C LYS A 37 7.17 5.27 4.20
N TYR A 38 7.63 4.75 3.07
CA TYR A 38 6.99 3.64 2.37
C TYR A 38 7.99 2.54 2.07
N TYR A 39 7.54 1.29 2.15
CA TYR A 39 8.27 0.16 1.57
C TYR A 39 7.50 -0.44 0.41
N LYS A 40 8.24 -1.03 -0.53
CA LYS A 40 7.70 -1.58 -1.77
C LYS A 40 7.48 -3.08 -1.65
N ILE A 41 6.41 -3.55 -2.25
CA ILE A 41 6.10 -4.96 -2.47
C ILE A 41 5.86 -5.12 -3.97
N VAL A 42 6.64 -5.98 -4.62
CA VAL A 42 6.60 -6.19 -6.08
C VAL A 42 5.71 -7.39 -6.40
N GLY A 43 4.98 -7.32 -7.52
CA GLY A 43 4.12 -8.41 -7.99
C GLY A 43 2.90 -8.61 -7.11
N VAL A 44 2.27 -7.52 -6.66
CA VAL A 44 1.06 -7.58 -5.84
C VAL A 44 0.00 -6.61 -6.30
N VAL A 45 -1.27 -7.04 -6.18
CA VAL A 45 -2.44 -6.18 -6.32
C VAL A 45 -3.26 -6.20 -5.04
N HIS A 46 -3.96 -5.10 -4.80
CA HIS A 46 -4.92 -5.01 -3.71
C HIS A 46 -6.12 -5.92 -3.99
N PHE A 47 -6.69 -6.54 -2.96
CA PHE A 47 -7.86 -7.41 -3.13
C PHE A 47 -9.06 -6.71 -3.77
N ASN A 48 -9.19 -5.39 -3.60
CA ASN A 48 -10.28 -4.63 -4.20
C ASN A 48 -9.99 -4.19 -5.63
N GLY A 49 -8.75 -4.33 -6.11
CA GLY A 49 -8.30 -3.89 -7.45
C GLY A 49 -9.22 -4.34 -8.58
N PRO A 50 -9.52 -5.64 -8.72
CA PRO A 50 -10.42 -6.15 -9.76
C PRO A 50 -11.82 -5.54 -9.73
N TYR A 51 -12.31 -5.14 -8.56
CA TYR A 51 -13.66 -4.60 -8.37
C TYR A 51 -13.74 -3.09 -8.63
N VAL A 52 -12.60 -2.39 -8.62
CA VAL A 52 -12.52 -0.93 -8.83
C VAL A 52 -11.67 -0.56 -10.05
N ASN A 53 -11.51 -1.50 -10.98
CA ASN A 53 -10.72 -1.32 -12.20
C ASN A 53 -9.31 -0.78 -11.93
N ASP A 54 -8.66 -1.37 -10.91
CA ASP A 54 -7.33 -1.06 -10.41
C ASP A 54 -7.11 0.40 -9.99
N GLY A 55 -8.21 1.11 -9.73
CA GLY A 55 -8.23 2.48 -9.27
C GLY A 55 -8.22 3.54 -10.38
N GLN A 56 -7.77 4.73 -10.02
CA GLN A 56 -7.81 5.92 -10.85
C GLN A 56 -6.56 6.00 -11.74
N GLY A 57 -6.71 6.51 -12.95
CA GLY A 57 -5.59 6.75 -13.86
C GLY A 57 -6.07 7.25 -15.21
N PRO A 58 -5.15 7.70 -16.07
CA PRO A 58 -3.69 7.67 -15.89
C PRO A 58 -3.18 8.77 -14.94
N VAL A 59 -2.34 8.40 -13.96
CA VAL A 59 -1.66 9.33 -13.03
C VAL A 59 -0.23 8.89 -12.78
N SER A 60 0.65 9.82 -12.41
CA SER A 60 2.03 9.49 -12.01
C SER A 60 2.08 8.80 -10.64
N VAL A 61 3.15 8.04 -10.40
CA VAL A 61 3.38 7.42 -9.09
C VAL A 61 3.52 8.46 -7.97
N ASN A 62 4.08 9.65 -8.29
CA ASN A 62 4.23 10.75 -7.33
C ASN A 62 2.89 11.38 -6.96
N GLU A 63 1.98 11.56 -7.92
CA GLU A 63 0.61 12.01 -7.64
C GLU A 63 -0.15 10.96 -6.81
N CYS A 64 0.04 9.68 -7.12
CA CYS A 64 -0.56 8.59 -6.34
C CYS A 64 -0.07 8.61 -4.87
N LYS A 65 1.24 8.79 -4.68
CA LYS A 65 1.85 8.97 -3.37
C LYS A 65 1.29 10.19 -2.65
N ALA A 66 1.23 11.34 -3.32
CA ALA A 66 0.72 12.57 -2.74
C ALA A 66 -0.75 12.42 -2.29
N LYS A 67 -1.60 11.75 -3.08
CA LYS A 67 -2.98 11.42 -2.69
C LYS A 67 -3.02 10.62 -1.39
N CYS A 68 -2.17 9.61 -1.25
CA CYS A 68 -2.09 8.81 -0.02
C CYS A 68 -1.46 9.55 1.17
N ASP A 69 -0.52 10.45 0.94
CA ASP A 69 0.08 11.28 1.99
C ASP A 69 -0.92 12.30 2.55
N HIS A 70 -1.78 12.85 1.69
CA HIS A 70 -2.81 13.81 2.09
C HIS A 70 -4.04 13.13 2.73
N ASP A 71 -4.26 11.84 2.49
CA ASP A 71 -5.32 11.06 3.12
C ASP A 71 -4.82 10.36 4.39
N CYS A 72 -5.28 10.86 5.53
CA CYS A 72 -4.99 10.31 6.85
C CYS A 72 -5.48 8.88 7.09
N LYS A 73 -6.46 8.43 6.31
CA LYS A 73 -6.94 7.05 6.37
C LYS A 73 -6.13 6.13 5.49
N CYS A 74 -5.35 6.66 4.54
CA CYS A 74 -4.53 5.85 3.67
C CYS A 74 -3.43 5.12 4.45
N LEU A 75 -3.33 3.81 4.25
CA LEU A 75 -2.27 2.96 4.81
C LEU A 75 -1.23 2.55 3.76
N GLY A 76 -1.55 2.75 2.49
CA GLY A 76 -0.67 2.45 1.36
C GLY A 76 -1.40 2.67 0.03
N TYR A 77 -0.66 2.55 -1.07
CA TYR A 77 -1.22 2.66 -2.40
C TYR A 77 -0.63 1.59 -3.32
N PHE A 78 -1.40 1.18 -4.31
CA PHE A 78 -1.02 0.17 -5.31
C PHE A 78 -0.96 0.84 -6.67
N TYR A 79 0.13 0.59 -7.39
CA TYR A 79 0.41 1.26 -8.65
C TYR A 79 0.74 0.22 -9.73
N LYS A 80 0.02 0.29 -10.85
CA LYS A 80 0.34 -0.48 -12.06
C LYS A 80 1.11 0.44 -13.01
N GLU A 81 2.42 0.21 -13.13
CA GLU A 81 3.31 1.13 -13.85
C GLU A 81 2.96 1.25 -15.34
N LYS A 82 2.57 0.13 -15.97
CA LYS A 82 2.22 0.10 -17.40
C LYS A 82 0.96 0.93 -17.71
N ASP A 83 -0.07 0.77 -16.89
CA ASP A 83 -1.38 1.40 -17.08
C ASP A 83 -1.47 2.78 -16.41
N LYS A 84 -0.44 3.15 -15.64
CA LYS A 84 -0.41 4.36 -14.80
C LYS A 84 -1.64 4.46 -13.88
N LYS A 85 -2.10 3.31 -13.39
CA LYS A 85 -3.26 3.17 -12.50
C LYS A 85 -2.83 3.21 -11.05
N CYS A 86 -3.58 3.94 -10.25
CA CYS A 86 -3.34 4.21 -8.85
C CYS A 86 -4.56 3.85 -8.01
N LEU A 87 -4.36 2.97 -7.04
CA LEU A 87 -5.36 2.60 -6.04
C LEU A 87 -4.85 2.94 -4.64
N VAL A 88 -5.43 3.97 -4.03
CA VAL A 88 -5.16 4.34 -2.64
C VAL A 88 -5.97 3.42 -1.72
N ALA A 89 -5.32 2.86 -0.70
CA ALA A 89 -5.92 1.84 0.16
C ALA A 89 -6.01 2.33 1.62
N PRO A 90 -7.22 2.63 2.12
CA PRO A 90 -7.44 2.88 3.54
C PRO A 90 -7.41 1.60 4.39
N LEU A 91 -7.53 0.44 3.72
CA LEU A 91 -7.43 -0.88 4.28
C LEU A 91 -6.52 -1.73 3.39
N LEU A 92 -5.45 -2.31 3.93
CA LEU A 92 -4.54 -3.14 3.13
C LEU A 92 -5.09 -4.53 2.88
N GLY A 93 -5.64 -5.18 3.92
CA GLY A 93 -6.20 -6.53 3.84
C GLY A 93 -5.21 -7.56 3.30
N THR A 94 -5.74 -8.60 2.65
CA THR A 94 -4.94 -9.62 1.97
C THR A 94 -4.48 -9.08 0.61
N LEU A 95 -3.21 -9.31 0.27
CA LEU A 95 -2.65 -8.96 -1.03
C LEU A 95 -2.75 -10.16 -1.98
N ILE A 96 -3.13 -9.91 -3.23
CA ILE A 96 -3.15 -10.93 -4.28
C ILE A 96 -1.79 -10.92 -4.96
N LYS A 97 -1.15 -12.09 -5.07
CA LYS A 97 0.10 -12.25 -5.81
C LYS A 97 -0.19 -12.16 -7.32
N ASP A 98 0.60 -11.37 -8.03
CA ASP A 98 0.55 -11.23 -9.48
C ASP A 98 1.93 -11.58 -10.08
N ALA A 99 1.93 -12.18 -11.27
CA ALA A 99 3.16 -12.49 -11.99
C ALA A 99 3.81 -11.25 -12.61
N ASN A 100 3.03 -10.18 -12.82
CA ASN A 100 3.49 -8.93 -13.38
C ASN A 100 4.23 -8.10 -12.32
N THR A 101 5.54 -8.01 -12.47
CA THR A 101 6.41 -7.25 -11.56
C THR A 101 6.22 -5.74 -11.66
N SER A 102 5.53 -5.23 -12.69
CA SER A 102 5.13 -3.83 -12.80
C SER A 102 3.96 -3.44 -11.88
N PHE A 103 3.42 -4.37 -11.09
CA PHE A 103 2.40 -4.10 -10.09
C PHE A 103 3.07 -3.97 -8.71
N ILE A 104 3.03 -2.77 -8.15
CA ILE A 104 3.79 -2.42 -6.95
C ILE A 104 2.85 -1.91 -5.87
N GLY A 105 2.89 -2.53 -4.70
CA GLY A 105 2.29 -2.03 -3.47
C GLY A 105 3.28 -1.17 -2.69
N TYR A 106 2.87 0.01 -2.27
CA TYR A 106 3.63 0.94 -1.44
C TYR A 106 2.92 1.07 -0.10
N ILE A 107 3.53 0.55 0.96
CA ILE A 107 2.89 0.46 2.28
C ILE A 107 3.58 1.41 3.26
N LYS A 108 2.79 2.18 4.03
CA LYS A 108 3.32 3.09 5.06
C LYS A 108 3.97 2.29 6.19
N TYR A 109 5.02 2.84 6.80
CA TYR A 109 5.65 2.31 8.02
C TYR A 109 6.34 3.40 8.85
#